data_AF-A0A9N9NAF1-F1
#
_entry.id   AF-A0A9N9NAF1-F1
#
_cell.length_a   1.000
_cell.length_b   1.000
_cell.length_c   1.000
_cell.angle_alpha   90.00
_cell.angle_beta   90.00
_cell.angle_gamma   90.00
#
_symmetry.space_group_name_H-M   'P 1'
#
loop_
_entity.id
_entity.type
_entity.pdbx_description
1 polymer ?
#
loop_
_entity_poly.entity_id
_entity_poly.type
_entity_poly.pdbx_seq_one_letter_code
_entity_poly.pdbx_strand_id
1 'polypeptide(L)'
;MSAGLSKRAKTLVTSVAYRNDVICRLSIGHVKDLRNVIAYLGSKKAGDESITGSIFTKRLLRGFSNDNEKKEFFWKIRKAVHSQMVAHKLYPAGRLYWIIGKDRIPCHLQNDDVEEKNWVHDGYKRLTEHKYNMVEVTDVEKIFSEIWFSRTMLLDHCPFLYRKILSKLSEIQP
;
A
#
# COMPACT_ATOMS: atom_id res chain seq x y z
N MET A 1 1.63 -9.36 -12.63
CA MET A 1 2.53 -10.54 -12.64
C MET A 1 2.45 -11.25 -11.28
N SER A 2 2.56 -12.59 -11.18
CA SER A 2 2.66 -13.24 -9.86
C SER A 2 4.00 -12.89 -9.20
N ALA A 3 4.09 -12.98 -7.86
CA ALA A 3 5.33 -12.67 -7.14
C ALA A 3 6.50 -13.53 -7.63
N GLY A 4 6.27 -14.83 -7.84
CA GLY A 4 7.27 -15.75 -8.37
C GLY A 4 7.75 -15.39 -9.79
N LEU A 5 6.84 -14.93 -10.67
CA LEU A 5 7.22 -14.50 -12.02
C LEU A 5 7.97 -13.16 -11.98
N SER A 6 7.57 -12.23 -11.10
CA SER A 6 8.28 -10.96 -10.90
C SER A 6 9.73 -11.20 -10.48
N LYS A 7 9.97 -12.12 -9.54
CA LYS A 7 11.33 -12.51 -9.11
C LYS A 7 12.17 -13.08 -10.25
N ARG A 8 11.58 -13.92 -11.12
CA ARG A 8 12.28 -14.50 -12.29
C ARG A 8 12.61 -13.47 -13.37
N ALA A 9 11.78 -12.44 -13.54
CA ALA A 9 11.97 -11.40 -14.55
C ALA A 9 12.99 -10.31 -14.13
N LYS A 10 13.65 -10.43 -12.98
CA LYS A 10 14.56 -9.39 -12.43
C LYS A 10 15.72 -8.99 -13.34
N THR A 11 16.16 -9.90 -14.23
CA THR A 11 17.25 -9.64 -15.19
C THR A 11 16.76 -9.04 -16.50
N LEU A 12 15.45 -9.09 -16.77
CA LEU A 12 14.84 -8.68 -18.04
C LEU A 12 14.13 -7.34 -17.92
N VAL A 13 13.45 -7.10 -16.80
CA VAL A 13 12.60 -5.93 -16.61
C VAL A 13 13.05 -5.16 -15.38
N THR A 14 13.19 -3.84 -15.53
CA THR A 14 13.35 -2.91 -14.42
C THR A 14 12.11 -2.05 -14.33
N SER A 15 11.44 -2.11 -13.18
CA SER A 15 10.26 -1.31 -12.86
C SER A 15 10.63 -0.22 -11.86
N VAL A 16 10.00 0.95 -11.99
CA VAL A 16 10.15 2.05 -11.04
C VAL A 16 8.78 2.47 -10.54
N ALA A 17 8.63 2.64 -9.23
CA ALA A 17 7.43 3.15 -8.59
C ALA A 17 7.76 4.43 -7.81
N TYR A 18 6.89 5.43 -7.88
CA TYR A 18 7.04 6.68 -7.14
C TYR A 18 5.97 6.79 -6.05
N ARG A 19 6.40 7.02 -4.80
CA ARG A 19 5.54 7.26 -3.64
C ARG A 19 4.37 6.27 -3.54
N ASN A 20 3.13 6.77 -3.59
CA ASN A 20 1.92 5.98 -3.42
C ASN A 20 1.22 5.76 -4.76
N ASP A 21 1.99 5.66 -5.85
CA ASP A 21 1.46 5.34 -7.17
C ASP A 21 0.54 4.11 -7.07
N VAL A 22 -0.75 4.36 -7.29
CA VAL A 22 -1.79 3.35 -7.19
C VAL A 22 -1.66 2.32 -8.29
N ILE A 23 -1.18 2.69 -9.47
CA ILE A 23 -1.13 1.80 -10.64
C ILE A 23 -0.15 0.67 -10.40
N CYS A 24 0.95 0.92 -9.70
CA CYS A 24 1.91 -0.11 -9.30
C CYS A 24 1.35 -1.10 -8.26
N ARG A 25 0.28 -0.74 -7.55
CA ARG A 25 -0.36 -1.55 -6.50
C ARG A 25 -1.68 -2.15 -6.96
N LEU A 26 -2.35 -1.55 -7.93
CA LEU A 26 -3.65 -1.97 -8.40
C LEU A 26 -3.50 -3.22 -9.26
N SER A 27 -4.32 -4.23 -8.95
CA SER A 27 -4.34 -5.49 -9.70
C SER A 27 -5.77 -5.91 -9.94
N ILE A 28 -5.99 -6.81 -10.90
CA ILE A 28 -7.30 -7.43 -11.09
C ILE A 28 -7.78 -8.15 -9.82
N GLY A 29 -6.86 -8.66 -9.00
CA GLY A 29 -7.16 -9.22 -7.68
C GLY A 29 -7.75 -8.18 -6.74
N HIS A 30 -7.26 -6.93 -6.75
CA HIS A 30 -7.87 -5.85 -5.98
C HIS A 30 -9.30 -5.52 -6.41
N VAL A 31 -9.58 -5.55 -7.72
CA VAL A 31 -10.94 -5.32 -8.24
C VAL A 31 -11.90 -6.45 -7.82
N LYS A 32 -11.44 -7.71 -7.90
CA LYS A 32 -12.20 -8.88 -7.42
C LYS A 32 -12.48 -8.79 -5.93
N ASP A 33 -11.49 -8.40 -5.15
CA ASP A 33 -11.66 -8.22 -3.71
C ASP A 33 -12.64 -7.10 -3.37
N LEU A 34 -12.58 -5.98 -4.07
CA LEU A 34 -13.56 -4.91 -3.89
C LEU A 34 -14.99 -5.42 -4.19
N ARG A 35 -15.17 -6.20 -5.25
CA ARG A 35 -16.45 -6.84 -5.56
C ARG A 35 -16.90 -7.77 -4.41
N ASN A 36 -16.01 -8.61 -3.90
CA ASN A 36 -16.33 -9.54 -2.80
C ASN A 36 -16.72 -8.79 -1.53
N VAL A 37 -15.98 -7.74 -1.18
CA VAL A 37 -16.27 -6.88 -0.04
C VAL A 37 -17.64 -6.21 -0.20
N ILE A 38 -17.95 -5.67 -1.37
CA ILE A 38 -19.26 -5.05 -1.64
C ILE A 38 -20.38 -6.10 -1.53
N ALA A 39 -20.19 -7.29 -2.09
CA ALA A 39 -21.15 -8.38 -1.99
C ALA A 39 -21.38 -8.79 -0.52
N TYR A 40 -20.31 -8.92 0.26
CA TYR A 40 -20.37 -9.23 1.70
C TYR A 40 -21.09 -8.15 2.51
N LEU A 41 -20.83 -6.88 2.22
CA LEU A 41 -21.49 -5.75 2.88
C LEU A 41 -22.97 -5.64 2.49
N GLY A 42 -23.33 -6.05 1.26
CA GLY A 42 -24.70 -6.04 0.74
C GLY A 42 -25.53 -7.26 1.09
N SER A 43 -24.92 -8.41 1.40
CA SER A 43 -25.64 -9.65 1.71
C SER A 43 -26.22 -9.72 3.12
N LYS A 44 -25.82 -8.82 4.03
CA LYS A 44 -26.37 -8.78 5.40
C LYS A 44 -27.71 -8.04 5.42
N LYS A 45 -28.79 -8.75 5.78
CA LYS A 45 -30.17 -8.22 5.88
C LYS A 45 -30.28 -7.11 6.94
N ALA A 46 -31.24 -6.20 6.73
CA ALA A 46 -31.50 -4.99 7.54
C ALA A 46 -31.90 -5.21 9.03
N GLY A 47 -31.95 -6.47 9.51
CA GLY A 47 -32.30 -6.81 10.90
C GLY A 47 -31.20 -7.55 11.67
N ASP A 48 -30.11 -7.93 11.00
CA ASP A 48 -28.89 -8.40 11.66
C ASP A 48 -28.05 -7.15 12.00
N GLU A 49 -27.17 -7.17 13.01
CA GLU A 49 -26.20 -6.08 13.24
C GLU A 49 -25.23 -5.98 12.04
N SER A 50 -25.73 -5.43 10.96
CA SER A 50 -25.06 -5.32 9.68
C SER A 50 -23.89 -4.38 9.89
N ILE A 51 -22.69 -4.86 9.57
CA ILE A 51 -21.45 -4.06 9.62
C ILE A 51 -21.66 -2.75 8.86
N THR A 52 -22.39 -2.79 7.73
CA THR A 52 -22.79 -1.62 6.94
C THR A 52 -23.65 -0.64 7.74
N GLY A 53 -24.68 -1.12 8.42
CA GLY A 53 -25.51 -0.30 9.31
C GLY A 53 -24.69 0.31 10.44
N SER A 54 -23.85 -0.49 11.10
CA SER A 54 -22.98 -0.01 12.19
C SER A 54 -21.95 1.04 11.73
N ILE A 55 -21.43 0.94 10.50
CA ILE A 55 -20.53 1.93 9.88
C ILE A 55 -21.26 3.24 9.67
N PHE A 56 -22.43 3.21 9.03
CA PHE A 56 -23.22 4.43 8.81
C PHE A 56 -23.65 5.05 10.14
N THR A 57 -24.16 4.26 11.08
CA THR A 57 -24.65 4.78 12.37
C THR A 57 -23.52 5.32 13.25
N LYS A 58 -22.39 4.60 13.41
CA LYS A 58 -21.30 5.08 14.27
C LYS A 58 -20.48 6.21 13.64
N ARG A 59 -20.26 6.18 12.33
CA ARG A 59 -19.45 7.22 11.66
C ARG A 59 -20.24 8.48 11.33
N LEU A 60 -21.52 8.36 10.98
CA LEU A 60 -22.32 9.48 10.48
C LEU A 60 -23.30 10.05 11.52
N LEU A 61 -23.84 9.22 12.43
CA LEU A 61 -24.95 9.63 13.32
C LEU A 61 -24.55 9.80 14.79
N ARG A 62 -23.74 8.90 15.36
CA ARG A 62 -23.50 8.87 16.82
C ARG A 62 -22.10 9.33 17.25
N GLY A 63 -21.13 9.34 16.34
CA GLY A 63 -19.73 9.50 16.73
C GLY A 63 -19.24 8.34 17.60
N PHE A 64 -17.99 8.41 18.07
CA PHE A 64 -17.42 7.45 19.02
C PHE A 64 -17.34 8.09 20.39
N SER A 65 -17.66 7.34 21.45
CA SER A 65 -17.63 7.88 22.81
C SER A 65 -16.20 8.04 23.34
N ASN A 66 -15.26 7.19 22.90
CA ASN A 66 -13.84 7.30 23.23
C ASN A 66 -12.94 6.71 22.13
N ASP A 67 -11.63 6.95 22.23
CA ASP A 67 -10.65 6.49 21.25
C ASP A 67 -10.46 4.96 21.23
N ASN A 68 -10.67 4.28 22.35
CA ASN A 68 -10.53 2.82 22.42
C ASN A 68 -11.66 2.12 21.66
N GLU A 69 -12.91 2.57 21.85
CA GLU A 69 -14.08 2.09 21.10
C GLU A 69 -13.89 2.33 19.60
N LYS A 70 -13.37 3.50 19.23
CA LYS A 70 -13.03 3.84 17.85
C LYS A 70 -12.00 2.88 17.26
N LYS A 71 -10.89 2.64 17.96
CA LYS A 71 -9.84 1.70 17.54
C LYS A 71 -10.39 0.28 17.38
N GLU A 72 -11.14 -0.20 18.37
CA GLU A 72 -11.72 -1.55 18.35
C GLU A 72 -12.72 -1.71 17.20
N PHE A 73 -13.56 -0.70 16.97
CA PHE A 73 -14.51 -0.68 15.87
C PHE A 73 -13.81 -0.76 14.50
N PHE A 74 -12.82 0.10 14.25
CA PHE A 74 -12.07 0.08 13.00
C PHE A 74 -11.27 -1.21 12.83
N TRP A 75 -10.76 -1.80 13.91
CA TRP A 75 -10.07 -3.08 13.88
C TRP A 75 -11.00 -4.23 13.48
N LYS A 76 -12.21 -4.28 14.06
CA LYS A 76 -13.25 -5.26 13.70
C LYS A 76 -13.64 -5.15 12.23
N ILE A 77 -13.85 -3.93 11.73
CA ILE A 77 -14.16 -3.70 10.31
C ILE A 77 -12.99 -4.12 9.42
N ARG A 78 -11.76 -3.73 9.76
CA ARG A 78 -10.57 -4.11 8.99
C ARG A 78 -10.48 -5.63 8.87
N LYS A 79 -10.64 -6.37 9.97
CA LYS A 79 -10.64 -7.84 9.96
C LYS A 79 -11.76 -8.42 9.08
N ALA A 80 -12.97 -7.88 9.20
CA ALA A 80 -14.11 -8.35 8.42
C ALA A 80 -13.89 -8.13 6.91
N VAL A 81 -13.46 -6.92 6.50
CA VAL A 81 -13.14 -6.61 5.11
C VAL A 81 -11.99 -7.46 4.60
N HIS A 82 -10.91 -7.59 5.38
CA HIS A 82 -9.73 -8.37 5.00
C HIS A 82 -10.05 -9.86 4.82
N SER A 83 -11.03 -10.41 5.56
CA SER A 83 -11.48 -11.79 5.35
C SER A 83 -12.05 -12.06 3.96
N GLN A 84 -12.52 -11.01 3.27
CA GLN A 84 -13.08 -11.10 1.92
C GLN A 84 -12.03 -10.82 0.83
N MET A 85 -10.83 -10.40 1.21
CA MET A 85 -9.74 -10.00 0.31
C MET A 85 -8.84 -11.20 -0.05
N VAL A 86 -9.42 -12.19 -0.74
CA VAL A 86 -8.78 -13.50 -1.00
C VAL A 86 -8.22 -13.65 -2.41
N ALA A 87 -8.47 -12.70 -3.31
CA ALA A 87 -8.07 -12.84 -4.70
C ALA A 87 -6.55 -12.64 -4.88
N HIS A 88 -5.96 -13.49 -5.72
CA HIS A 88 -4.54 -13.44 -6.05
C HIS A 88 -4.14 -12.08 -6.63
N LYS A 89 -3.12 -11.46 -6.03
CA LYS A 89 -2.62 -10.13 -6.42
C LYS A 89 -1.62 -10.21 -7.56
N LEU A 90 -1.55 -9.13 -8.33
CA LEU A 90 -0.54 -8.96 -9.35
C LEU A 90 0.38 -7.81 -8.95
N TYR A 91 1.68 -8.02 -9.19
CA TYR A 91 2.75 -7.10 -8.82
C TYR A 91 3.48 -6.58 -10.06
N PRO A 92 4.22 -5.46 -9.92
CA PRO A 92 5.16 -4.98 -10.92
C PRO A 92 6.20 -6.05 -11.29
N ALA A 93 6.68 -6.00 -12.52
CA ALA A 93 7.56 -7.01 -13.08
C ALA A 93 9.04 -6.73 -12.79
N GLY A 94 9.80 -7.78 -12.50
CA GLY A 94 11.25 -7.74 -12.48
C GLY A 94 11.85 -7.00 -11.28
N ARG A 95 12.92 -6.25 -11.52
CA ARG A 95 13.64 -5.51 -10.48
C ARG A 95 12.91 -4.20 -10.22
N LEU A 96 12.39 -4.04 -9.00
CA LEU A 96 11.55 -2.90 -8.65
C LEU A 96 12.32 -1.91 -7.78
N TYR A 97 12.47 -0.68 -8.26
CA TYR A 97 12.94 0.45 -7.46
C TYR A 97 11.76 1.31 -7.04
N TRP A 98 11.67 1.60 -5.75
CA TRP A 98 10.63 2.41 -5.16
C TRP A 98 11.24 3.70 -4.60
N ILE A 99 10.75 4.83 -5.08
CA ILE A 99 11.24 6.15 -4.71
C ILE A 99 10.29 6.77 -3.69
N ILE A 100 10.80 7.06 -2.49
CA ILE A 100 10.07 7.63 -1.37
C ILE A 100 10.73 8.91 -0.88
N GLY A 101 9.95 9.83 -0.29
CA GLY A 101 10.53 11.02 0.35
C GLY A 101 11.26 10.66 1.65
N LYS A 102 12.23 11.49 2.06
CA LYS A 102 13.02 11.28 3.29
C LYS A 102 12.16 11.05 4.53
N ASP A 103 11.06 11.78 4.64
CA ASP A 103 10.18 11.80 5.82
C ASP A 103 9.17 10.65 5.84
N ARG A 104 9.21 9.73 4.86
CA ARG A 104 8.26 8.62 4.78
C ARG A 104 8.92 7.30 5.16
N ILE A 105 8.52 6.83 6.33
CA ILE A 105 8.66 5.44 6.75
C ILE A 105 7.47 4.65 6.18
N PRO A 106 7.67 3.53 5.48
CA PRO A 106 6.60 2.60 5.12
C PRO A 106 5.71 2.30 6.33
N CYS A 107 4.38 2.37 6.18
CA CYS A 107 3.44 2.31 7.31
C CYS A 107 3.48 1.02 8.15
N HIS A 108 4.06 -0.07 7.63
CA HIS A 108 4.27 -1.32 8.36
C HIS A 108 5.50 -1.31 9.28
N LEU A 109 6.21 -0.19 9.37
CA LEU A 109 7.43 -0.02 10.16
C LEU A 109 7.30 1.10 11.22
N GLN A 110 6.09 1.59 11.48
CA GLN A 110 5.84 2.66 12.45
C GLN A 110 5.86 2.19 13.91
N ASN A 111 5.93 0.88 14.17
CA ASN A 111 5.78 0.31 15.51
C ASN A 111 7.06 -0.29 16.10
N ASP A 112 8.14 -0.38 15.32
CA ASP A 112 9.42 -0.83 15.86
C ASP A 112 10.23 0.43 16.22
N ASP A 113 10.85 0.45 17.40
CA ASP A 113 11.82 1.46 17.82
C ASP A 113 13.08 1.34 16.94
N VAL A 114 12.95 1.63 15.65
CA VAL A 114 14.02 1.49 14.66
C VAL A 114 14.98 2.66 14.88
N GLU A 115 16.04 2.41 15.65
CA GLU A 115 17.24 3.21 15.58
C GLU A 115 17.60 3.43 14.11
N GLU A 116 17.68 4.70 13.71
CA GLU A 116 17.81 5.22 12.33
C GLU A 116 18.96 4.64 11.51
N LYS A 117 19.79 3.76 12.07
CA LYS A 117 21.14 3.45 11.59
C LYS A 117 21.26 2.25 10.66
N ASN A 118 20.24 1.40 10.48
CA ASN A 118 20.30 0.28 9.53
C ASN A 118 18.97 0.03 8.79
N TRP A 119 18.76 0.73 7.68
CA TRP A 119 17.58 0.60 6.79
C TRP A 119 17.66 -0.62 5.85
N VAL A 120 17.99 -1.80 6.39
CA VAL A 120 17.83 -3.09 5.71
C VAL A 120 16.67 -3.81 6.38
N HIS A 121 15.47 -3.65 5.82
CA HIS A 121 14.27 -4.31 6.34
C HIS A 121 13.92 -5.51 5.47
N ASP A 122 13.28 -6.48 6.11
CA ASP A 122 12.68 -7.61 5.41
C ASP A 122 11.66 -7.10 4.38
N GLY A 123 12.05 -7.10 3.10
CA GLY A 123 11.27 -6.65 1.96
C GLY A 123 11.87 -5.53 1.12
N TYR A 124 12.91 -4.82 1.58
CA TYR A 124 13.57 -3.79 0.78
C TYR A 124 14.99 -3.39 1.23
N LYS A 125 15.77 -2.78 0.33
CA LYS A 125 17.12 -2.26 0.58
C LYS A 125 17.24 -0.80 0.10
N ARG A 126 17.60 0.12 0.99
CA ARG A 126 17.86 1.53 0.63
C ARG A 126 19.14 1.64 -0.24
N LEU A 127 19.09 2.48 -1.28
CA LEU A 127 20.20 2.73 -2.20
C LEU A 127 20.77 4.15 -2.11
N THR A 128 19.97 5.12 -1.65
CA THR A 128 20.38 6.53 -1.55
C THR A 128 19.92 7.16 -0.22
N GLU A 129 20.62 8.18 0.25
CA GLU A 129 20.28 8.94 1.47
C GLU A 129 20.14 10.44 1.16
N HIS A 130 18.98 10.83 0.62
CA HIS A 130 18.75 12.21 0.16
C HIS A 130 17.31 12.67 0.46
N LYS A 131 16.93 13.87 -0.01
CA LYS A 131 15.53 14.36 0.06
C LYS A 131 14.52 13.33 -0.47
N TYR A 132 14.98 12.50 -1.40
CA TYR A 132 14.29 11.31 -1.87
C TYR A 132 15.22 10.10 -1.78
N ASN A 133 14.69 9.02 -1.24
CA ASN A 133 15.39 7.75 -1.12
C ASN A 133 14.88 6.81 -2.21
N MET A 134 15.79 6.25 -2.99
CA MET A 134 15.51 5.13 -3.86
C MET A 134 15.78 3.84 -3.10
N VAL A 135 14.84 2.91 -3.17
CA VAL A 135 14.87 1.66 -2.44
C VAL A 135 14.62 0.51 -3.40
N GLU A 136 15.48 -0.50 -3.41
CA GLU A 136 15.20 -1.75 -4.14
C GLU A 136 14.24 -2.61 -3.32
N VAL A 137 13.14 -3.03 -3.93
CA VAL A 137 12.14 -3.90 -3.29
C VAL A 137 12.55 -5.34 -3.50
N THR A 138 12.86 -6.04 -2.42
CA THR A 138 13.26 -7.45 -2.45
C THR A 138 12.04 -8.37 -2.44
N ASP A 139 11.01 -8.00 -1.67
CA ASP A 139 9.72 -8.68 -1.58
C ASP A 139 8.58 -7.76 -2.03
N VAL A 140 8.09 -8.01 -3.24
CA VAL A 140 6.99 -7.24 -3.83
C VAL A 140 5.64 -7.56 -3.17
N GLU A 141 5.47 -8.76 -2.63
CA GLU A 141 4.21 -9.19 -2.02
C GLU A 141 4.02 -8.49 -0.68
N LYS A 142 5.07 -8.44 0.14
CA LYS A 142 5.02 -7.72 1.42
C LYS A 142 4.75 -6.23 1.24
N ILE A 143 5.34 -5.58 0.22
CA ILE A 143 5.28 -4.12 0.06
C ILE A 143 4.08 -3.67 -0.78
N PHE A 144 3.70 -4.40 -1.85
CA PHE A 144 2.69 -3.98 -2.84
C PHE A 144 1.38 -4.81 -2.79
N SER A 145 1.18 -5.66 -1.78
CA SER A 145 -0.06 -6.45 -1.60
C SER A 145 -1.29 -5.61 -1.29
N GLU A 146 -1.12 -4.41 -0.72
CA GLU A 146 -2.21 -3.49 -0.39
C GLU A 146 -2.12 -2.18 -1.17
N ILE A 147 -3.29 -1.62 -1.49
CA ILE A 147 -3.43 -0.26 -2.01
C ILE A 147 -3.22 0.73 -0.88
N TRP A 148 -2.34 1.70 -1.09
CA TRP A 148 -2.12 2.79 -0.14
C TRP A 148 -2.86 4.03 -0.59
N PHE A 149 -3.93 4.37 0.13
CA PHE A 149 -4.72 5.55 -0.17
C PHE A 149 -3.96 6.82 0.24
N SER A 150 -3.75 7.71 -0.71
CA SER A 150 -3.30 9.08 -0.44
C SER A 150 -3.92 10.07 -1.42
N ARG A 151 -3.95 11.35 -1.02
CA ARG A 151 -4.46 12.44 -1.85
C ARG A 151 -3.73 12.54 -3.20
N THR A 152 -2.49 12.08 -3.26
CA THR A 152 -1.62 12.17 -4.46
C THR A 152 -1.49 10.86 -5.22
N MET A 153 -2.11 9.75 -4.79
CA MET A 153 -1.82 8.41 -5.35
C MET A 153 -2.01 8.29 -6.87
N LEU A 154 -2.94 9.05 -7.44
CA LEU A 154 -3.17 9.11 -8.89
C LEU A 154 -2.16 10.04 -9.58
N LEU A 155 -1.86 11.18 -8.95
CA LEU A 155 -0.88 12.14 -9.46
C LEU A 155 0.54 11.58 -9.41
N ASP A 156 0.85 10.74 -8.42
CA ASP A 156 2.14 10.06 -8.25
C ASP A 156 2.45 9.14 -9.47
N HIS A 157 1.43 8.73 -10.24
CA HIS A 157 1.61 8.01 -11.51
C HIS A 157 1.98 8.91 -12.70
N CYS A 158 1.85 10.23 -12.56
CA CYS A 158 2.05 11.15 -13.68
C CYS A 158 3.49 11.08 -14.22
N PRO A 159 3.69 10.83 -15.54
CA PRO A 159 5.03 10.73 -16.12
C PRO A 159 5.91 11.95 -15.88
N PHE A 160 5.30 13.14 -15.79
CA PHE A 160 6.00 14.37 -15.47
C PHE A 160 6.70 14.31 -14.09
N LEU A 161 6.05 13.71 -13.09
CA LEU A 161 6.64 13.56 -11.76
C LEU A 161 7.79 12.55 -11.77
N TYR A 162 7.67 11.44 -12.51
CA TYR A 162 8.76 10.48 -12.71
C TYR A 162 9.99 11.14 -13.33
N ARG A 163 9.82 11.93 -14.39
CA ARG A 163 10.94 12.66 -15.00
C ARG A 163 11.59 13.62 -14.01
N LYS A 164 10.79 14.42 -13.30
CA LYS A 164 11.26 15.43 -12.34
C LYS A 164 11.98 14.80 -11.15
N ILE A 165 11.57 13.62 -10.70
CA ILE A 165 12.23 12.95 -9.57
C ILE A 165 13.50 12.24 -10.00
N LEU A 166 13.49 11.60 -11.16
CA LEU A 166 14.67 10.92 -11.69
C LEU A 166 15.80 11.92 -11.98
N SER A 167 15.49 13.10 -12.53
CA SER A 167 16.49 14.16 -12.74
C SER A 167 17.12 14.62 -11.42
N LYS A 168 16.29 14.80 -10.39
CA LYS A 168 16.77 15.16 -9.05
C LYS A 168 17.63 14.06 -8.44
N LEU A 169 17.34 12.79 -8.69
CA LEU A 169 18.16 11.68 -8.19
C LEU A 169 19.50 11.58 -8.94
N SER A 170 19.55 11.93 -10.23
CA SER A 170 20.80 11.94 -11.00
C SER A 170 21.70 13.13 -10.66
N GLU A 171 21.13 14.30 -10.36
CA GLU A 171 21.87 15.50 -9.91
C GLU A 171 22.59 15.30 -8.56
N ILE A 172 22.25 14.23 -7.86
CA ILE A 172 22.69 13.92 -6.50
C ILE A 172 23.84 12.89 -6.49
N GLN A 173 24.24 12.35 -7.65
CA GLN A 173 25.45 11.53 -7.73
C GLN A 173 26.70 12.44 -7.68
N PRO A 174 27.66 12.20 -6.77
CA PRO A 174 28.95 12.90 -6.77
C PRO A 174 29.82 12.51 -7.97
#